data_AF-A0A061QQU3-F1
#
_entry.id   AF-A0A061QQU3-F1
#
_cell.length_a   1.000
_cell.length_b   1.000
_cell.length_c   1.000
_cell.angle_alpha   90.00
_cell.angle_beta   90.00
_cell.angle_gamma   90.00
#
_symmetry.space_group_name_H-M   'P 1'
#
loop_
_entity.id
_entity.type
_entity.pdbx_description
1 polymer ?
#
loop_
_entity_poly.entity_id
_entity_poly.type
_entity_poly.pdbx_seq_one_letter_code
_entity_poly.pdbx_strand_id
1 'polypeptide(L)'
;MDGKEKDVKTASTCPLGTTANPVLETPTPPPEIEAELPNHSSDNEQPSPTTSAQDVGEIKPLYQWLLGRLAQPVKRWTAGTARVDLRRPCLPREHVQGDTLFRVERSSRTGARLKVMRDLQFWQRLHGPPLLRIGAGFQYDMDENAPSLQARVRISDFATLRLLPQPVAKLRKSVPVPGTGLVLSVHYTCPLVPGLRSPLEPPARLLARLDNSAGSGLHFSPQGVEIDETVVALGDAASIRVAAGLAFPRQLPLTARDSFAWSVHRLGLKTKW
;
A
#
# COMPACT_ATOMS: atom_id res chain seq x y z
N MET A 1 -16.77 38.14 -51.83
CA MET A 1 -17.46 36.93 -51.34
C MET A 1 -17.40 36.99 -49.83
N ASP A 2 -18.34 37.72 -49.25
CA ASP A 2 -18.41 38.02 -47.83
C ASP A 2 -19.16 36.91 -47.08
N GLY A 3 -18.43 36.20 -46.21
CA GLY A 3 -18.92 35.08 -45.42
C GLY A 3 -19.16 35.50 -43.98
N LYS A 4 -20.44 35.61 -43.63
CA LYS A 4 -21.01 36.08 -42.36
C LYS A 4 -20.47 35.40 -41.09
N GLU A 5 -20.12 36.24 -40.15
CA GLU A 5 -19.95 36.01 -38.72
C GLU A 5 -21.30 35.59 -38.09
N LYS A 6 -21.30 34.54 -37.26
CA LYS A 6 -22.47 34.06 -36.52
C LYS A 6 -22.25 34.27 -35.02
N ASP A 7 -23.02 35.18 -34.47
CA ASP A 7 -23.22 35.39 -33.04
C ASP A 7 -23.74 34.12 -32.35
N VAL A 8 -23.01 33.66 -31.34
CA VAL A 8 -23.47 32.62 -30.41
C VAL A 8 -24.03 33.30 -29.17
N LYS A 9 -25.35 33.15 -29.00
CA LYS A 9 -26.14 33.64 -27.87
C LYS A 9 -25.68 33.05 -26.54
N THR A 10 -25.44 33.95 -25.60
CA THR A 10 -25.29 33.76 -24.16
C THR A 10 -26.58 33.18 -23.56
N ALA A 11 -26.48 32.04 -22.87
CA ALA A 11 -27.51 31.51 -21.96
C ALA A 11 -27.03 31.75 -20.53
N SER A 12 -27.72 32.62 -19.79
CA SER A 12 -28.79 32.30 -18.84
C SER A 12 -28.25 31.85 -17.47
N THR A 13 -28.03 32.87 -16.65
CA THR A 13 -27.65 32.82 -15.23
C THR A 13 -28.79 32.22 -14.39
N CYS A 14 -28.53 31.14 -13.66
CA CYS A 14 -29.45 30.62 -12.64
C CYS A 14 -29.19 31.32 -11.29
N PRO A 15 -30.23 31.70 -10.52
CA PRO A 15 -30.07 32.29 -9.20
C PRO A 15 -29.68 31.23 -8.16
N LEU A 16 -28.69 31.58 -7.32
CA LEU A 16 -28.31 30.83 -6.12
C LEU A 16 -29.48 30.80 -5.12
N GLY A 17 -29.97 29.61 -4.81
CA GLY A 17 -30.79 29.37 -3.62
C GLY A 17 -29.91 29.30 -2.37
N THR A 18 -30.13 30.21 -1.44
CA THR A 18 -29.52 30.22 -0.11
C THR A 18 -30.18 29.15 0.76
N THR A 19 -29.53 28.00 0.91
CA THR A 19 -29.91 26.98 1.90
C THR A 19 -29.38 27.38 3.28
N ALA A 20 -30.29 27.53 4.24
CA ALA A 20 -29.98 27.79 5.63
C ALA A 20 -29.17 26.63 6.23
N ASN A 21 -28.07 26.97 6.91
CA ASN A 21 -27.25 26.02 7.66
C ASN A 21 -28.03 25.50 8.89
N PRO A 22 -28.18 24.19 9.08
CA PRO A 22 -28.65 23.65 10.35
C PRO A 22 -27.58 23.88 11.42
N VAL A 23 -28.00 24.44 12.55
CA VAL A 23 -27.20 24.61 13.76
C VAL A 23 -26.77 23.23 14.25
N LEU A 24 -25.46 22.97 14.20
CA LEU A 24 -24.86 21.74 14.69
C LEU A 24 -24.80 21.83 16.22
N GLU A 25 -25.67 21.11 16.92
CA GLU A 25 -25.59 20.98 18.38
C GLU A 25 -24.31 20.23 18.75
N THR A 26 -23.48 20.87 19.58
CA THR A 26 -22.22 20.34 20.07
C THR A 26 -22.48 19.21 21.07
N PRO A 27 -21.97 17.99 20.84
CA PRO A 27 -22.14 16.89 21.79
C PRO A 27 -21.33 17.15 23.07
N THR A 28 -22.00 16.95 24.21
CA THR A 28 -21.43 17.01 25.56
C THR A 28 -20.35 15.93 25.73
N PRO A 29 -19.16 16.24 26.26
CA PRO A 29 -18.13 15.24 26.49
C PRO A 29 -18.55 14.26 27.60
N PRO A 30 -18.21 12.95 27.46
CA PRO A 30 -18.46 11.96 28.49
C PRO A 30 -17.56 12.17 29.73
N PRO A 31 -18.00 11.72 30.91
CA PRO A 31 -17.25 11.86 32.15
C PRO A 31 -15.95 11.07 32.14
N GLU A 32 -14.92 11.71 32.68
CA GLU A 32 -13.55 11.22 32.85
C GLU A 32 -13.54 10.04 33.84
N ILE A 33 -13.13 8.85 33.40
CA ILE A 33 -12.93 7.69 34.25
C ILE A 33 -11.46 7.64 34.63
N GLU A 34 -11.14 8.08 35.85
CA GLU A 34 -9.82 7.91 36.46
C GLU A 34 -9.61 6.43 36.81
N ALA A 35 -8.78 5.74 36.03
CA ALA A 35 -8.31 4.40 36.35
C ALA A 35 -6.99 4.50 37.12
N GLU A 36 -7.05 4.28 38.43
CA GLU A 36 -5.87 4.05 39.27
C GLU A 36 -5.13 2.78 38.82
N LEU A 37 -3.87 2.94 38.40
CA LEU A 37 -2.95 1.83 38.14
C LEU A 37 -2.19 1.48 39.43
N PRO A 38 -2.09 0.19 39.80
CA PRO A 38 -1.26 -0.21 40.93
C PRO A 38 0.23 -0.15 40.58
N ASN A 39 0.98 0.58 41.42
CA ASN A 39 2.43 0.58 41.49
C ASN A 39 2.94 -0.81 41.86
N HIS A 40 3.62 -1.49 40.92
CA HIS A 40 4.48 -2.62 41.22
C HIS A 40 5.95 -2.19 41.12
N SER A 41 6.50 -1.79 42.26
CA SER A 41 7.93 -1.79 42.54
C SER A 41 8.37 -3.22 42.86
N SER A 42 9.34 -3.75 42.13
CA SER A 42 10.15 -4.87 42.60
C SER A 42 11.52 -4.81 41.94
N ASP A 43 12.45 -4.28 42.72
CA ASP A 43 13.88 -4.40 42.57
C ASP A 43 14.28 -5.88 42.44
N ASN A 44 15.20 -6.18 41.52
CA ASN A 44 16.26 -7.12 41.86
C ASN A 44 17.48 -6.88 40.97
N GLU A 45 18.46 -6.21 41.56
CA GLU A 45 19.82 -6.12 41.06
C GLU A 45 20.49 -7.50 41.10
N GLN A 46 21.12 -7.90 40.00
CA GLN A 46 22.14 -8.93 40.04
C GLN A 46 23.28 -8.55 39.08
N PRO A 47 24.39 -7.98 39.59
CA PRO A 47 25.54 -7.66 38.75
C PRO A 47 26.28 -8.94 38.34
N SER A 48 26.35 -9.16 37.04
CA SER A 48 27.11 -10.24 36.40
C SER A 48 28.56 -9.81 36.11
N PRO A 49 29.50 -10.77 36.02
CA PRO A 49 30.93 -10.54 36.20
C PRO A 49 31.58 -9.73 35.06
N THR A 50 32.46 -8.82 35.50
CA THR A 50 33.39 -8.03 34.70
C THR A 50 34.25 -8.92 33.83
N THR A 51 33.86 -9.07 32.56
CA THR A 51 34.72 -9.66 31.52
C THR A 51 35.68 -8.57 31.07
N SER A 52 36.96 -8.72 31.43
CA SER A 52 38.06 -7.88 30.99
C SER A 52 38.25 -8.02 29.47
N ALA A 53 37.54 -7.16 28.74
CA ALA A 53 37.73 -7.00 27.30
C ALA A 53 39.13 -6.43 27.06
N GLN A 54 39.96 -7.24 26.37
CA GLN A 54 41.24 -6.81 25.85
C GLN A 54 41.05 -5.57 24.97
N ASP A 55 41.87 -4.56 25.27
CA ASP A 55 41.94 -3.27 24.63
C ASP A 55 42.47 -3.42 23.19
N VAL A 56 41.55 -3.76 22.27
CA VAL A 56 41.82 -3.76 20.83
C VAL A 56 41.75 -2.31 20.38
N GLY A 57 42.94 -1.72 20.20
CA GLY A 57 43.19 -0.33 19.84
C GLY A 57 42.09 0.34 19.00
N GLU A 58 41.54 1.42 19.57
CA GLU A 58 40.45 2.22 19.04
C GLU A 58 40.80 2.91 17.70
N ILE A 59 40.59 2.20 16.59
CA ILE A 59 40.49 2.82 15.25
C ILE A 59 39.06 3.38 14.99
N LYS A 60 38.22 3.47 16.04
CA LYS A 60 36.79 3.79 15.93
C LYS A 60 36.40 5.28 15.79
N PRO A 61 37.18 6.32 16.18
CA PRO A 61 36.62 7.67 16.24
C PRO A 61 36.44 8.33 14.87
N LEU A 62 37.37 8.12 13.92
CA LEU A 62 37.32 8.84 12.64
C LEU A 62 36.19 8.33 11.74
N TYR A 63 36.02 7.01 11.61
CA TYR A 63 34.98 6.43 10.75
C TYR A 63 33.57 6.72 11.28
N GLN A 64 33.36 6.64 12.61
CA GLN A 64 32.07 6.98 13.21
C GLN A 64 31.74 8.46 13.06
N TRP A 65 32.72 9.36 13.22
CA TRP A 65 32.55 10.79 12.99
C TRP A 65 32.23 11.12 11.53
N LEU A 66 32.95 10.50 10.59
CA LEU A 66 32.77 10.71 9.15
C LEU A 66 31.43 10.14 8.67
N LEU A 67 31.05 8.94 9.14
CA LEU A 67 29.71 8.40 8.95
C LEU A 67 28.64 9.30 9.59
N GLY A 68 28.87 9.85 10.77
CA GLY A 68 27.94 10.75 11.43
C GLY A 68 27.67 12.02 10.61
N ARG A 69 28.73 12.66 10.10
CA ARG A 69 28.63 13.85 9.24
C ARG A 69 28.01 13.56 7.87
N LEU A 70 28.34 12.43 7.24
CA LEU A 70 27.73 12.04 5.97
C LEU A 70 26.31 11.51 6.15
N ALA A 71 25.97 10.93 7.31
CA ALA A 71 24.65 10.40 7.58
C ALA A 71 23.59 11.48 7.81
N GLN A 72 23.95 12.67 8.30
CA GLN A 72 22.98 13.76 8.50
C GLN A 72 22.31 14.24 7.21
N PRO A 73 23.03 14.57 6.12
CA PRO A 73 22.40 14.94 4.85
C PRO A 73 21.64 13.74 4.24
N VAL A 74 22.19 12.52 4.36
CA VAL A 74 21.52 11.30 3.88
C VAL A 74 20.20 11.08 4.62
N LYS A 75 20.14 11.29 5.94
CA LYS A 75 18.91 11.17 6.74
C LYS A 75 17.80 12.10 6.23
N ARG A 76 18.14 13.33 5.83
CA ARG A 76 17.17 14.29 5.26
C ARG A 76 16.60 13.83 3.92
N TRP A 77 17.36 13.05 3.15
CA TRP A 77 17.03 12.65 1.77
C TRP A 77 16.46 11.23 1.68
N THR A 78 16.52 10.50 2.80
CA THR A 78 15.94 9.16 2.93
C THR A 78 14.65 9.21 3.74
N ALA A 79 13.62 8.49 3.30
CA ALA A 79 12.47 8.16 4.13
C ALA A 79 12.44 6.65 4.37
N GLY A 80 12.30 6.25 5.63
CA GLY A 80 12.01 4.88 6.03
C GLY A 80 10.52 4.60 5.92
N THR A 81 10.18 3.39 5.47
CA THR A 81 8.81 2.88 5.56
C THR A 81 8.84 1.43 6.02
N ALA A 82 8.03 1.10 7.02
CA ALA A 82 7.75 -0.26 7.43
C ALA A 82 6.30 -0.53 7.16
N ARG A 83 6.03 -1.76 6.80
CA ARG A 83 4.71 -2.19 6.43
C ARG A 83 4.51 -3.63 6.88
N VAL A 84 3.52 -3.81 7.73
CA VAL A 84 3.00 -5.13 8.08
C VAL A 84 1.70 -5.27 7.31
N ASP A 85 1.59 -6.27 6.44
CA ASP A 85 0.35 -6.57 5.73
C ASP A 85 -0.02 -8.03 5.98
N LEU A 86 -1.28 -8.29 6.30
CA LEU A 86 -1.89 -9.59 6.07
C LEU A 86 -2.18 -9.70 4.57
N ARG A 87 -1.56 -10.67 3.88
CA ARG A 87 -1.90 -10.97 2.48
C ARG A 87 -3.30 -11.56 2.42
N ARG A 88 -3.94 -11.33 1.28
CA ARG A 88 -5.09 -12.13 0.86
C ARG A 88 -4.65 -13.60 0.86
N PRO A 89 -5.45 -14.53 1.41
CA PRO A 89 -5.25 -15.95 1.17
C PRO A 89 -5.23 -16.15 -0.34
N CYS A 90 -4.03 -16.37 -0.90
CA CYS A 90 -3.89 -16.67 -2.30
C CYS A 90 -4.36 -18.11 -2.48
N LEU A 91 -5.22 -18.35 -3.47
CA LEU A 91 -5.50 -19.71 -3.91
C LEU A 91 -4.16 -20.39 -4.21
N PRO A 92 -3.91 -21.62 -3.71
CA PRO A 92 -2.69 -22.33 -4.02
C PRO A 92 -2.52 -22.39 -5.54
N ARG A 93 -1.34 -22.00 -6.04
CA ARG A 93 -1.04 -21.91 -7.48
C ARG A 93 -0.97 -23.28 -8.17
N GLU A 94 -0.98 -24.36 -7.41
CA GLU A 94 -0.68 -25.72 -7.89
C GLU A 94 -1.85 -26.48 -8.52
N HIS A 95 -3.03 -25.86 -8.72
CA HIS A 95 -4.17 -26.52 -9.38
C HIS A 95 -4.41 -26.00 -10.81
N VAL A 96 -3.41 -26.13 -11.69
CA VAL A 96 -3.59 -25.96 -13.14
C VAL A 96 -3.20 -27.25 -13.85
N GLN A 97 -3.86 -28.35 -13.47
CA GLN A 97 -3.98 -29.54 -14.33
C GLN A 97 -5.15 -30.41 -13.85
N GLY A 98 -6.36 -29.85 -13.84
CA GLY A 98 -7.55 -30.60 -13.46
C GLY A 98 -8.74 -29.68 -13.26
N ASP A 99 -9.80 -29.93 -14.01
CA ASP A 99 -10.97 -29.10 -14.27
C ASP A 99 -11.87 -28.84 -13.04
N THR A 100 -11.34 -28.19 -12.01
CA THR A 100 -12.13 -27.77 -10.85
C THR A 100 -12.07 -26.26 -10.71
N LEU A 101 -13.03 -25.60 -11.37
CA LEU A 101 -13.14 -24.15 -11.40
C LEU A 101 -13.15 -23.50 -10.00
N PHE A 102 -13.54 -24.18 -8.92
CA PHE A 102 -13.74 -23.53 -7.61
C PHE A 102 -13.41 -24.35 -6.35
N ARG A 103 -12.57 -25.39 -6.38
CA ARG A 103 -12.18 -26.07 -5.13
C ARG A 103 -11.01 -25.35 -4.47
N VAL A 104 -11.34 -24.44 -3.58
CA VAL A 104 -10.36 -23.70 -2.76
C VAL A 104 -10.26 -24.38 -1.40
N GLU A 105 -9.23 -25.19 -1.19
CA GLU A 105 -8.83 -25.50 0.18
C GLU A 105 -8.25 -24.23 0.80
N ARG A 106 -8.92 -23.74 1.85
CA ARG A 106 -8.43 -22.63 2.65
C ARG A 106 -7.20 -23.11 3.40
N SER A 107 -6.00 -22.90 2.83
CA SER A 107 -4.78 -23.13 3.62
C SER A 107 -4.81 -22.15 4.80
N SER A 108 -4.52 -22.65 6.00
CA SER A 108 -4.53 -21.90 7.27
C SER A 108 -3.41 -20.85 7.37
N ARG A 109 -2.75 -20.54 6.26
CA ARG A 109 -1.63 -19.60 6.20
C ARG A 109 -2.15 -18.18 6.32
N THR A 110 -1.65 -17.47 7.33
CA THR A 110 -2.09 -16.12 7.71
C THR A 110 -1.81 -15.07 6.63
N GLY A 111 -0.90 -15.36 5.70
CA GLY A 111 -0.47 -14.46 4.65
C GLY A 111 0.39 -13.31 5.16
N ALA A 112 0.81 -13.30 6.42
CA ALA A 112 1.45 -12.14 7.01
C ALA A 112 2.82 -11.86 6.37
N ARG A 113 3.05 -10.60 6.00
CA ARG A 113 4.34 -10.13 5.48
C ARG A 113 4.79 -8.86 6.19
N LEU A 114 6.06 -8.81 6.54
CA LEU A 114 6.75 -7.60 6.96
C LEU A 114 7.58 -7.07 5.80
N LYS A 115 7.47 -5.78 5.50
CA LYS A 115 8.27 -5.12 4.47
C LYS A 115 8.85 -3.83 5.03
N VAL A 116 10.16 -3.73 5.03
CA VAL A 116 10.92 -2.56 5.46
C VAL A 116 11.68 -2.01 4.25
N MET A 117 11.50 -0.73 3.94
CA MET A 117 12.14 -0.07 2.80
C MET A 117 12.70 1.27 3.24
N ARG A 118 13.88 1.62 2.71
CA ARG A 118 14.41 2.98 2.76
C ARG A 118 14.43 3.54 1.34
N ASP A 119 13.73 4.64 1.15
CA ASP A 119 13.58 5.30 -0.15
C ASP A 119 14.39 6.61 -0.15
N LEU A 120 15.37 6.72 -1.06
CA LEU A 120 16.00 7.98 -1.45
C LEU A 120 15.05 8.76 -2.36
N GLN A 121 14.82 10.03 -2.06
CA GLN A 121 13.89 10.87 -2.80
C GLN A 121 14.66 11.96 -3.56
N PHE A 122 14.41 12.06 -4.87
CA PHE A 122 15.03 13.07 -5.72
C PHE A 122 13.94 13.92 -6.40
N TRP A 123 14.26 15.19 -6.63
CA TRP A 123 13.38 16.18 -7.25
C TRP A 123 12.02 16.25 -6.57
N GLN A 124 12.02 16.67 -5.30
CA GLN A 124 10.79 17.01 -4.58
C GLN A 124 10.13 18.21 -5.25
N ARG A 125 8.85 18.06 -5.61
CA ARG A 125 8.02 19.16 -6.09
C ARG A 125 7.54 19.94 -4.87
N LEU A 126 7.43 21.27 -4.99
CA LEU A 126 6.81 22.15 -3.97
C LEU A 126 5.44 21.61 -3.53
N HIS A 127 4.66 21.13 -4.50
CA HIS A 127 3.36 20.50 -4.25
C HIS A 127 3.32 19.14 -4.95
N GLY A 128 3.51 18.07 -4.19
CA GLY A 128 3.26 16.70 -4.64
C GLY A 128 4.38 15.69 -4.37
N PRO A 129 4.23 14.46 -4.87
CA PRO A 129 5.23 13.42 -4.68
C PRO A 129 6.52 13.74 -5.46
N PRO A 130 7.68 13.27 -4.99
CA PRO A 130 8.95 13.40 -5.70
C PRO A 130 8.90 12.67 -7.05
N LEU A 131 9.63 13.21 -8.03
CA LEU A 131 9.67 12.65 -9.38
C LEU A 131 10.40 11.31 -9.44
N LEU A 132 11.44 11.13 -8.64
CA LEU A 132 12.22 9.89 -8.61
C LEU A 132 12.38 9.40 -7.17
N ARG A 133 12.16 8.10 -6.97
CA ARG A 133 12.44 7.41 -5.71
C ARG A 133 13.27 6.17 -5.97
N ILE A 134 14.37 6.02 -5.25
CA ILE A 134 15.20 4.80 -5.27
C ILE A 134 15.03 4.13 -3.92
N GLY A 135 14.42 2.96 -3.91
CA GLY A 135 14.10 2.22 -2.70
C GLY A 135 14.89 0.94 -2.59
N ALA A 136 15.52 0.70 -1.44
CA ALA A 136 16.14 -0.57 -1.09
C ALA A 136 15.64 -1.04 0.28
N GLY A 137 15.56 -2.35 0.48
CA GLY A 137 15.08 -2.91 1.72
C GLY A 137 14.85 -4.40 1.66
N PHE A 138 13.97 -4.84 2.55
CA PHE A 138 13.79 -6.23 2.89
C PHE A 138 12.30 -6.55 3.05
N GLN A 139 11.91 -7.73 2.62
CA GLN A 139 10.59 -8.29 2.88
C GLN A 139 10.76 -9.68 3.48
N TYR A 140 10.11 -9.91 4.60
CA TYR A 140 9.99 -11.20 5.26
C TYR A 140 8.57 -11.72 5.11
N ASP A 141 8.44 -12.88 4.49
CA ASP A 141 7.18 -13.60 4.39
C ASP A 141 7.09 -14.57 5.57
N MET A 142 6.12 -14.35 6.47
CA MET A 142 6.06 -15.10 7.73
C MET A 142 5.63 -16.55 7.52
N ASP A 143 4.82 -16.82 6.49
CA ASP A 143 4.36 -18.18 6.19
C ASP A 143 5.43 -19.01 5.47
N GLU A 144 6.24 -18.38 4.62
CA GLU A 144 7.34 -19.05 3.90
C GLU A 144 8.63 -19.08 4.73
N ASN A 145 8.68 -18.34 5.84
CA ASN A 145 9.89 -18.07 6.63
C ASN A 145 11.06 -17.61 5.73
N ALA A 146 10.74 -16.85 4.68
CA ALA A 146 11.65 -16.56 3.58
C ALA A 146 12.03 -15.07 3.57
N PRO A 147 13.26 -14.72 3.98
CA PRO A 147 13.82 -13.40 3.74
C PRO A 147 13.95 -13.10 2.23
N SER A 148 13.54 -11.92 1.79
CA SER A 148 13.71 -11.47 0.39
C SER A 148 14.19 -10.03 0.31
N LEU A 149 15.26 -9.79 -0.45
CA LEU A 149 15.76 -8.45 -0.71
C LEU A 149 14.88 -7.75 -1.75
N GLN A 150 14.70 -6.44 -1.56
CA GLN A 150 13.92 -5.61 -2.48
C GLN A 150 14.69 -4.37 -2.85
N ALA A 151 14.81 -4.15 -4.16
CA ALA A 151 15.32 -2.92 -4.72
C ALA A 151 14.36 -2.47 -5.83
N ARG A 152 14.09 -1.17 -5.89
CA ARG A 152 13.22 -0.58 -6.90
C ARG A 152 13.60 0.86 -7.21
N VAL A 153 13.35 1.27 -8.43
CA VAL A 153 13.36 2.65 -8.89
C VAL A 153 11.94 3.00 -9.30
N ARG A 154 11.39 4.08 -8.76
CA ARG A 154 10.05 4.57 -9.07
C ARG A 154 10.15 5.97 -9.67
N ILE A 155 9.62 6.12 -10.88
CA ILE A 155 9.55 7.38 -11.60
C ILE A 155 8.10 7.86 -11.49
N SER A 156 7.89 8.81 -10.59
CA SER A 156 6.58 9.37 -10.26
C SER A 156 5.56 8.27 -9.95
N ASP A 157 4.32 8.44 -10.36
CA ASP A 157 3.27 7.43 -10.24
C ASP A 157 3.11 6.57 -11.51
N PHE A 158 3.87 6.88 -12.56
CA PHE A 158 3.74 6.25 -13.87
C PHE A 158 4.56 4.96 -14.00
N ALA A 159 5.82 4.96 -13.58
CA ALA A 159 6.71 3.82 -13.82
C ALA A 159 7.38 3.34 -12.53
N THR A 160 7.57 2.03 -12.43
CA THR A 160 8.34 1.38 -11.36
C THR A 160 9.14 0.24 -11.94
N LEU A 161 10.46 0.34 -11.84
CA LEU A 161 11.40 -0.71 -12.14
C LEU A 161 11.77 -1.42 -10.84
N ARG A 162 11.31 -2.65 -10.62
CA ARG A 162 11.82 -3.51 -9.55
C ARG A 162 13.11 -4.15 -10.06
N LEU A 163 14.15 -4.13 -9.25
CA LEU A 163 15.44 -4.74 -9.57
C LEU A 163 15.59 -6.10 -8.86
N LEU A 164 15.03 -6.23 -7.65
CA LEU A 164 15.12 -7.45 -6.83
C LEU A 164 13.74 -7.89 -6.28
N PRO A 165 13.53 -9.20 -6.03
CA PRO A 165 14.45 -10.31 -6.33
C PRO A 165 14.48 -10.70 -7.82
N GLN A 166 13.40 -10.43 -8.55
CA GLN A 166 13.34 -10.57 -10.01
C GLN A 166 13.09 -9.20 -10.63
N PRO A 167 13.81 -8.86 -11.71
CA PRO A 167 13.67 -7.56 -12.33
C PRO A 167 12.34 -7.48 -13.09
N VAL A 168 11.54 -6.45 -12.80
CA VAL A 168 10.20 -6.27 -13.36
C VAL A 168 9.94 -4.80 -13.63
N ALA A 169 9.62 -4.45 -14.87
CA ALA A 169 9.10 -3.15 -15.24
C ALA A 169 7.59 -3.10 -15.03
N LYS A 170 7.11 -2.04 -14.36
CA LYS A 170 5.70 -1.77 -14.15
C LYS A 170 5.37 -0.38 -14.66
N LEU A 171 4.38 -0.30 -15.53
CA LEU A 171 3.80 0.96 -15.98
C LEU A 171 2.38 1.05 -15.47
N ARG A 172 1.98 2.25 -15.07
CA ARG A 172 0.63 2.54 -14.58
C ARG A 172 0.17 3.87 -15.16
N LYS A 173 -1.04 3.90 -15.69
CA LYS A 173 -1.75 5.14 -16.01
C LYS A 173 -3.14 5.08 -15.41
N SER A 174 -3.52 6.14 -14.72
CA SER A 174 -4.88 6.33 -14.23
C SER A 174 -5.49 7.50 -14.99
N VAL A 175 -6.71 7.29 -15.52
CA VAL A 175 -7.48 8.29 -16.26
C VAL A 175 -8.84 8.43 -15.57
N PRO A 176 -9.22 9.62 -15.06
CA PRO A 176 -10.54 9.81 -14.49
C PRO A 176 -11.60 9.65 -15.58
N VAL A 177 -12.71 8.98 -15.25
CA VAL A 177 -13.87 8.84 -16.13
C VAL A 177 -14.81 10.01 -15.84
N PRO A 178 -14.96 10.99 -16.75
CA PRO A 178 -15.73 12.20 -16.50
C PRO A 178 -17.18 11.89 -16.07
N GLY A 179 -17.68 12.62 -15.07
CA GLY A 179 -19.08 12.53 -14.63
C GLY A 179 -19.46 11.30 -13.80
N THR A 180 -18.55 10.36 -13.55
CA THR A 180 -18.87 9.10 -12.82
C THR A 180 -18.22 8.97 -11.45
N GLY A 181 -17.21 9.79 -11.14
CA GLY A 181 -16.38 9.61 -9.94
C GLY A 181 -15.49 8.36 -9.99
N LEU A 182 -15.38 7.69 -11.14
CA LEU A 182 -14.53 6.53 -11.35
C LEU A 182 -13.20 6.90 -12.02
N VAL A 183 -12.23 6.00 -11.92
CA VAL A 183 -10.89 6.11 -12.52
C VAL A 183 -10.58 4.81 -13.25
N LEU A 184 -10.29 4.91 -14.55
CA LEU A 184 -9.73 3.82 -15.33
C LEU A 184 -8.23 3.71 -15.06
N SER A 185 -7.83 2.69 -14.31
CA SER A 185 -6.44 2.35 -14.03
C SER A 185 -5.96 1.26 -14.98
N VAL A 186 -4.99 1.59 -15.85
CA VAL A 186 -4.28 0.64 -16.72
C VAL A 186 -2.93 0.33 -16.10
N HIS A 187 -2.67 -0.96 -15.90
CA HIS A 187 -1.45 -1.50 -15.31
C HIS A 187 -0.79 -2.45 -16.28
N TYR A 188 0.44 -2.18 -16.66
CA TYR A 188 1.27 -3.07 -17.44
C TYR A 188 2.44 -3.55 -16.60
N THR A 189 2.68 -4.86 -16.58
CA THR A 189 3.78 -5.49 -15.84
C THR A 189 4.55 -6.41 -16.77
N CYS A 190 5.83 -6.13 -16.97
CA CYS A 190 6.73 -6.89 -17.83
C CYS A 190 7.93 -7.38 -17.02
N PRO A 191 8.08 -8.69 -16.78
CA PRO A 191 9.32 -9.25 -16.25
C PRO A 191 10.47 -8.99 -17.22
N LEU A 192 11.63 -8.60 -16.68
CA LEU A 192 12.84 -8.33 -17.45
C LEU A 192 13.77 -9.54 -17.42
N VAL A 193 13.21 -10.70 -17.79
CA VAL A 193 13.95 -11.96 -17.86
C VAL A 193 14.61 -12.05 -19.24
N PRO A 194 15.86 -12.53 -19.35
CA PRO A 194 16.48 -12.79 -20.64
C PRO A 194 15.60 -13.71 -21.49
N GLY A 195 15.44 -13.40 -22.78
CA GLY A 195 14.73 -14.27 -23.72
C GLY A 195 13.26 -13.93 -23.98
N LEU A 196 12.71 -12.82 -23.46
CA LEU A 196 11.44 -12.30 -23.98
C LEU A 196 11.64 -11.88 -25.45
N ARG A 197 10.92 -12.53 -26.37
CA ARG A 197 10.96 -12.18 -27.81
C ARG A 197 10.13 -10.93 -28.08
N SER A 198 9.00 -10.78 -27.39
CA SER A 198 8.10 -9.64 -27.48
C SER A 198 7.68 -9.15 -26.10
N PRO A 199 7.58 -7.83 -25.87
CA PRO A 199 7.06 -7.27 -24.62
C PRO A 199 5.62 -7.69 -24.34
N LEU A 200 4.85 -8.09 -25.37
CA LEU A 200 3.46 -8.49 -25.21
C LEU A 200 3.27 -9.98 -24.89
N GLU A 201 4.34 -10.76 -24.97
CA GLU A 201 4.27 -12.19 -24.68
C GLU A 201 4.22 -12.46 -23.16
N PRO A 202 3.51 -13.51 -22.73
CA PRO A 202 3.62 -14.01 -21.37
C PRO A 202 5.10 -14.23 -21.00
N PRO A 203 5.54 -13.83 -19.80
CA PRO A 203 4.76 -13.52 -18.59
C PRO A 203 4.30 -12.06 -18.45
N ALA A 204 4.38 -11.21 -19.49
CA ALA A 204 3.86 -9.86 -19.43
C ALA A 204 2.33 -9.84 -19.20
N ARG A 205 1.84 -8.84 -18.47
CA ARG A 205 0.43 -8.70 -18.11
C ARG A 205 -0.03 -7.28 -18.28
N LEU A 206 -1.13 -7.10 -19.02
CA LEU A 206 -1.89 -5.87 -19.08
C LEU A 206 -3.19 -6.06 -18.29
N LEU A 207 -3.48 -5.13 -17.39
CA LEU A 207 -4.66 -5.17 -16.53
C LEU A 207 -5.31 -3.79 -16.51
N ALA A 208 -6.56 -3.72 -16.96
CA ALA A 208 -7.41 -2.55 -16.82
C ALA A 208 -8.37 -2.73 -15.63
N ARG A 209 -8.59 -1.67 -14.86
CA ARG A 209 -9.49 -1.65 -13.70
C ARG A 209 -10.28 -0.35 -13.67
N LEU A 210 -11.51 -0.41 -13.22
CA LEU A 210 -12.30 0.76 -12.85
C LEU A 210 -12.30 0.84 -11.31
N ASP A 211 -11.64 1.87 -10.79
CA ASP A 211 -11.53 2.13 -9.36
C ASP A 211 -12.35 3.36 -8.99
N ASN A 212 -12.76 3.50 -7.74
CA ASN A 212 -13.32 4.76 -7.24
C ASN A 212 -12.20 5.83 -7.16
N SER A 213 -12.47 7.04 -7.65
CA SER A 213 -11.53 8.18 -7.60
C SER A 213 -11.12 8.58 -6.18
N ALA A 214 -12.01 8.40 -5.20
CA ALA A 214 -11.71 8.65 -3.79
C ALA A 214 -10.65 7.68 -3.23
N GLY A 215 -10.38 6.57 -3.92
CA GLY A 215 -9.45 5.54 -3.47
C GLY A 215 -9.95 4.71 -2.28
N SER A 216 -11.10 5.05 -1.71
CA SER A 216 -11.86 4.26 -0.75
C SER A 216 -13.27 3.96 -1.26
N GLY A 217 -13.85 2.87 -0.79
CA GLY A 217 -15.26 2.55 -1.00
C GLY A 217 -15.50 1.16 -1.56
N LEU A 218 -16.70 0.98 -2.10
CA LEU A 218 -17.17 -0.27 -2.69
C LEU A 218 -16.67 -0.40 -4.13
N HIS A 219 -16.11 -1.55 -4.48
CA HIS A 219 -15.82 -1.91 -5.86
C HIS A 219 -16.23 -3.37 -6.14
N PHE A 220 -16.67 -3.61 -7.37
CA PHE A 220 -17.01 -4.95 -7.83
C PHE A 220 -15.74 -5.65 -8.31
N SER A 221 -15.51 -6.85 -7.80
CA SER A 221 -14.47 -7.75 -8.28
C SER A 221 -15.10 -9.03 -8.81
N PRO A 222 -14.38 -9.83 -9.62
CA PRO A 222 -14.86 -11.15 -10.01
C PRO A 222 -15.17 -12.09 -8.83
N GLN A 223 -14.77 -11.73 -7.60
CA GLN A 223 -15.04 -12.51 -6.39
C GLN A 223 -16.31 -12.06 -5.66
N GLY A 224 -16.83 -10.86 -5.94
CA GLY A 224 -18.00 -10.28 -5.29
C GLY A 224 -17.86 -8.78 -5.05
N VAL A 225 -18.36 -8.30 -3.92
CA VAL A 225 -18.25 -6.90 -3.52
C VAL A 225 -17.09 -6.75 -2.56
N GLU A 226 -16.15 -5.87 -2.90
CA GLU A 226 -15.01 -5.55 -2.04
C GLU A 226 -15.16 -4.13 -1.51
N ILE A 227 -14.84 -3.97 -0.23
CA ILE A 227 -14.73 -2.69 0.47
C ILE A 227 -13.25 -2.47 0.71
N ASP A 228 -12.64 -1.53 -0.01
CA ASP A 228 -11.27 -1.09 0.27
C ASP A 228 -11.36 0.24 1.00
N GLU A 229 -11.22 0.20 2.32
CA GLU A 229 -11.21 1.41 3.13
C GLU A 229 -9.78 1.88 3.31
N THR A 230 -9.50 2.99 2.62
CA THR A 230 -8.18 3.57 2.58
C THR A 230 -7.94 4.44 3.82
N VAL A 231 -7.02 3.96 4.65
CA VAL A 231 -6.15 4.74 5.53
C VAL A 231 -6.86 5.52 6.63
N VAL A 232 -7.10 4.86 7.77
CA VAL A 232 -7.16 5.58 9.05
C VAL A 232 -5.75 6.09 9.33
N ALA A 233 -5.53 7.40 9.17
CA ALA A 233 -4.28 8.03 9.55
C ALA A 233 -4.18 8.03 11.07
N LEU A 234 -3.09 7.47 11.58
CA LEU A 234 -2.73 7.50 13.00
C LEU A 234 -1.63 8.56 13.15
N GLY A 235 -2.05 9.82 13.18
CA GLY A 235 -1.15 10.97 13.08
C GLY A 235 -0.38 11.01 11.76
N ASP A 236 0.79 11.63 11.78
CA ASP A 236 1.62 11.83 10.56
C ASP A 236 2.49 10.63 10.21
N ALA A 237 2.77 9.78 11.20
CA ALA A 237 3.76 8.72 11.10
C ALA A 237 3.15 7.37 10.67
N ALA A 238 1.88 7.11 10.98
CA ALA A 238 1.29 5.78 10.82
C ALA A 238 -0.06 5.82 10.09
N SER A 239 -0.40 4.71 9.43
CA SER A 239 -1.56 4.63 8.57
C SER A 239 -2.07 3.18 8.53
N ILE A 240 -3.33 2.94 8.89
CA ILE A 240 -3.96 1.60 8.84
C ILE A 240 -4.85 1.49 7.62
N ARG A 241 -4.66 0.43 6.82
CA ARG A 241 -5.54 0.09 5.70
C ARG A 241 -6.28 -1.21 5.99
N VAL A 242 -7.59 -1.18 5.78
CA VAL A 242 -8.46 -2.35 5.92
C VAL A 242 -9.14 -2.57 4.57
N ALA A 243 -9.12 -3.81 4.09
CA ALA A 243 -9.95 -4.22 2.97
C ALA A 243 -10.67 -5.52 3.32
N ALA A 244 -11.98 -5.51 3.16
CA ALA A 244 -12.86 -6.64 3.37
C ALA A 244 -13.68 -6.89 2.11
N GLY A 245 -14.18 -8.11 1.93
CA GLY A 245 -15.03 -8.44 0.80
C GLY A 245 -16.10 -9.44 1.18
N LEU A 246 -17.25 -9.31 0.53
CA LEU A 246 -18.33 -10.27 0.52
C LEU A 246 -18.18 -11.12 -0.74
N ALA A 247 -17.78 -12.38 -0.57
CA ALA A 247 -17.65 -13.31 -1.67
C ALA A 247 -19.04 -13.82 -2.10
N PHE A 248 -19.28 -13.84 -3.41
CA PHE A 248 -20.49 -14.42 -3.98
C PHE A 248 -20.31 -15.90 -4.32
N PRO A 249 -21.36 -16.73 -4.15
CA PRO A 249 -21.34 -18.12 -4.56
C PRO A 249 -21.14 -18.21 -6.08
N ARG A 250 -20.27 -19.12 -6.51
CA ARG A 250 -19.86 -19.23 -7.92
C ARG A 250 -20.51 -20.39 -8.66
N GLN A 251 -21.22 -21.25 -7.94
CA GLN A 251 -21.95 -22.38 -8.50
C GLN A 251 -23.44 -22.18 -8.26
N LEU A 252 -24.22 -22.45 -9.31
CA LEU A 252 -25.66 -22.59 -9.25
C LEU A 252 -26.01 -24.02 -9.68
N PRO A 253 -26.89 -24.74 -8.97
CA PRO A 253 -27.62 -24.30 -7.77
C PRO A 253 -26.72 -24.15 -6.54
N LEU A 254 -27.15 -23.28 -5.60
CA LEU A 254 -26.42 -23.04 -4.36
C LEU A 254 -26.33 -24.34 -3.56
N THR A 255 -25.11 -24.81 -3.28
CA THR A 255 -24.91 -25.88 -2.31
C THR A 255 -24.89 -25.28 -0.91
N ALA A 256 -25.30 -26.04 0.11
CA ALA A 256 -25.31 -25.56 1.51
C ALA A 256 -23.94 -25.07 2.04
N ARG A 257 -22.85 -25.38 1.31
CA ARG A 257 -21.49 -24.91 1.61
C ARG A 257 -21.12 -23.60 0.91
N ASP A 258 -21.81 -23.24 -0.17
CA ASP A 258 -21.61 -22.01 -0.94
C ASP A 258 -22.54 -20.92 -0.40
N SER A 259 -22.18 -20.37 0.76
CA SER A 259 -22.82 -19.20 1.35
C SER A 259 -22.03 -17.93 1.05
N PHE A 260 -22.70 -16.78 1.16
CA PHE A 260 -22.03 -15.49 1.19
C PHE A 260 -21.00 -15.47 2.32
N ALA A 261 -19.73 -15.27 1.98
CA ALA A 261 -18.65 -15.31 2.95
C ALA A 261 -18.03 -13.93 3.07
N TRP A 262 -18.11 -13.34 4.27
CA TRP A 262 -17.29 -12.19 4.62
C TRP A 262 -15.84 -12.63 4.78
N SER A 263 -14.93 -11.85 4.23
CA SER A 263 -13.51 -12.12 4.34
C SER A 263 -12.71 -10.84 4.39
N VAL A 264 -11.88 -10.70 5.43
CA VAL A 264 -10.90 -9.62 5.51
C VAL A 264 -9.72 -10.05 4.66
N HIS A 265 -9.52 -9.36 3.55
CA HIS A 265 -8.46 -9.70 2.59
C HIS A 265 -7.16 -8.93 2.86
N ARG A 266 -7.26 -7.83 3.60
CA ARG A 266 -6.11 -6.97 3.87
C ARG A 266 -6.30 -6.25 5.19
N LEU A 267 -5.35 -6.43 6.09
CA LEU A 267 -5.11 -5.54 7.21
C LEU A 267 -3.66 -5.12 7.11
N GLY A 268 -3.42 -3.82 6.99
CA GLY A 268 -2.08 -3.30 6.73
C GLY A 268 -1.75 -2.10 7.61
N LEU A 269 -0.73 -2.22 8.44
CA LEU A 269 -0.14 -1.08 9.13
C LEU A 269 1.05 -0.59 8.31
N LYS A 270 1.09 0.71 7.99
CA LYS A 270 2.21 1.36 7.35
C LYS A 270 2.71 2.48 8.24
N THR A 271 3.99 2.47 8.55
CA THR A 271 4.68 3.53 9.30
C THR A 271 5.72 4.20 8.42
N LYS A 272 6.00 5.48 8.69
CA LYS A 272 7.03 6.31 8.06
C LYS A 272 7.93 6.90 9.15
N TRP A 273 9.23 6.98 8.88
CA TRP A 273 10.22 7.65 9.74
C TRP A 273 11.42 8.16 8.93
#